data_AF-A0A4U6UCB0-F1
#
_entry.id   AF-A0A4U6UCB0-F1
#
_cell.length_a   1.000
_cell.length_b   1.000
_cell.length_c   1.000
_cell.angle_alpha   90.00
_cell.angle_beta   90.00
_cell.angle_gamma   90.00
#
_symmetry.space_group_name_H-M   'P 1'
#
loop_
_entity.id
_entity.type
_entity.pdbx_description
1 polymer ?
#
loop_
_entity_poly.entity_id
_entity_poly.type
_entity_poly.pdbx_seq_one_letter_code
_entity_poly.pdbx_strand_id
1 'polypeptide(L)' 'MEKTTTTPQPVCAQESLALLNCVAAVPYDRDRCLALVDALRDCITQKKVKKFSLAEPSSSTSTEAPKSDSKS' A
#
# COMPACT_ATOMS: atom_id res chain seq x y z
N MET A 1 -5.78 -4.06 -26.62
CA MET A 1 -4.58 -3.29 -26.19
C MET A 1 -4.78 -2.92 -24.73
N GLU A 2 -4.29 -3.78 -23.83
CA GLU A 2 -4.30 -3.50 -22.40
C GLU A 2 -3.27 -2.41 -22.12
N LYS A 3 -3.72 -1.25 -21.64
CA LYS A 3 -2.81 -0.20 -21.16
C LYS A 3 -2.21 -0.71 -19.86
N THR A 4 -0.98 -1.21 -19.91
CA THR A 4 -0.14 -1.40 -18.72
C THR A 4 0.18 -0.03 -18.15
N THR A 5 -0.70 0.47 -17.29
CA THR A 5 -0.44 1.64 -16.46
C THR A 5 0.67 1.26 -15.49
N THR A 6 1.91 1.61 -15.82
CA THR A 6 3.02 1.56 -14.86
C THR A 6 2.75 2.64 -13.84
N THR A 7 2.15 2.26 -12.72
CA THR A 7 2.06 3.14 -11.55
C THR A 7 3.49 3.42 -11.12
N PRO A 8 3.93 4.69 -11.08
CA PRO A 8 5.25 5.02 -10.60
C PRO A 8 5.39 4.47 -9.17
N GLN A 9 6.48 3.75 -8.90
CA GLN A 9 6.71 3.26 -7.55
C GLN A 9 6.79 4.43 -6.57
N PRO A 10 6.07 4.38 -5.44
CA PRO A 10 6.15 5.44 -4.46
C PRO A 10 7.57 5.50 -3.87
N VAL A 11 7.96 6.69 -3.45
CA VAL A 11 9.27 6.90 -2.82
C VAL A 11 9.35 6.05 -1.54
N CYS A 12 10.46 5.31 -1.39
CA CYS A 12 10.70 4.37 -0.28
C CYS A 12 9.69 3.21 -0.17
N ALA A 13 9.05 2.82 -1.30
CA ALA A 13 8.09 1.72 -1.35
C ALA A 13 8.69 0.40 -0.84
N GLN A 14 9.95 0.13 -1.17
CA GLN A 14 10.60 -1.14 -0.87
C GLN A 14 10.89 -1.29 0.62
N GLU A 15 11.41 -0.24 1.26
CA GLU A 15 11.66 -0.19 2.71
C GLU A 15 10.34 -0.27 3.48
N SER A 16 9.31 0.43 3.00
CA SER A 16 7.97 0.39 3.61
C SER A 16 7.38 -1.02 3.55
N LEU A 17 7.44 -1.66 2.38
CA LEU A 17 6.95 -3.02 2.19
C LEU A 17 7.72 -4.03 3.04
N ALA A 18 9.04 -3.91 3.11
CA ALA A 18 9.88 -4.77 3.94
C ALA A 18 9.50 -4.66 5.43
N LEU A 19 9.29 -3.43 5.92
CA LEU A 19 8.86 -3.20 7.30
C LEU A 19 7.47 -3.78 7.57
N LEU A 20 6.49 -3.55 6.69
CA LEU A 20 5.15 -4.10 6.82
C LEU A 20 5.16 -5.63 6.86
N ASN A 21 5.95 -6.25 5.99
CA ASN A 21 6.12 -7.70 5.97
C ASN A 21 6.83 -8.22 7.22
N CYS A 22 7.77 -7.46 7.79
CA CYS A 22 8.42 -7.81 9.05
C CYS A 22 7.44 -7.83 10.22
N VAL A 23 6.57 -6.80 10.32
CA VAL A 23 5.55 -6.72 11.38
C VAL A 23 4.51 -7.82 11.25
N ALA A 24 4.17 -8.21 10.01
CA ALA A 24 3.24 -9.31 9.75
C ALA A 24 3.87 -10.70 9.95
N ALA A 25 5.19 -10.79 10.07
CA ALA A 25 5.88 -12.07 10.21
C ALA A 25 5.62 -12.70 11.59
N VAL A 26 5.50 -14.03 11.61
CA VAL A 26 5.40 -14.84 12.82
C VAL A 26 6.49 -15.92 12.76
N PRO A 27 7.42 -15.99 13.74
CA PRO A 27 7.49 -15.15 14.94
C PRO A 27 7.91 -13.71 14.65
N TYR A 28 7.44 -12.78 15.50
CA TYR A 28 7.81 -11.37 15.42
C TYR A 28 9.24 -11.17 15.91
N ASP A 29 10.08 -10.58 15.07
CA ASP A 29 11.47 -10.22 15.38
C ASP A 29 11.58 -8.70 15.50
N ARG A 30 11.60 -8.21 16.75
CA ARG A 30 11.60 -6.78 17.05
C ARG A 30 12.85 -6.09 16.51
N ASP A 31 14.03 -6.67 16.72
CA ASP A 31 15.31 -6.05 16.34
C ASP A 31 15.45 -5.96 14.83
N ARG A 32 15.02 -7.01 14.12
CA ARG A 32 14.96 -7.00 12.66
C ARG A 32 14.00 -5.93 12.14
N CYS A 33 12.82 -5.79 12.73
CA CYS A 33 11.88 -4.76 12.29
C CYS A 33 12.37 -3.35 12.63
N LEU A 34 13.07 -3.16 13.74
CA LEU A 34 13.70 -1.87 14.08
C LEU A 34 14.76 -1.48 13.06
N ALA A 35 15.62 -2.40 12.61
CA ALA A 35 16.60 -2.12 11.56
C ALA A 35 15.93 -1.66 10.24
N LEU A 36 14.74 -2.20 9.92
CA LEU A 36 13.95 -1.77 8.75
C LEU A 36 13.33 -0.38 8.94
N VAL A 37 13.01 0.02 10.19
CA VAL A 37 12.57 1.40 10.49
C VAL A 37 13.70 2.39 10.23
N ASP A 38 14.92 2.07 10.65
CA ASP A 38 16.08 2.94 10.41
C ASP A 38 16.37 3.08 8.91
N ALA A 39 16.34 1.98 8.16
CA ALA A 39 16.48 2.01 6.70
C ALA A 39 15.39 2.86 6.01
N LEU A 40 14.13 2.74 6.45
CA LEU A 40 13.02 3.55 5.95
C LEU A 40 13.24 5.05 6.26
N ARG A 41 13.68 5.37 7.47
CA ARG A 41 13.99 6.74 7.89
C ARG A 41 15.11 7.35 7.05
N ASP A 42 16.16 6.59 6.76
CA ASP A 42 17.27 7.03 5.90
C ASP A 42 16.77 7.34 4.49
N CYS A 43 15.96 6.46 3.90
CA CYS A 43 15.38 6.71 2.59
C CYS A 43 14.53 7.99 2.56
N ILE A 44 13.65 8.19 3.54
CA ILE A 44 12.78 9.38 3.65
C ILE A 44 13.60 10.66 3.74
N THR A 45 14.65 10.64 4.57
CA THR A 45 15.51 11.80 4.81
C THR A 45 16.32 12.14 3.55
N GLN A 46 16.90 11.12 2.88
CA GLN A 46 17.66 11.32 1.65
C GLN A 46 16.79 11.81 0.50
N LYS A 47 15.56 11.28 0.36
CA LYS A 47 14.62 11.64 -0.71
C LYS A 47 13.78 12.88 -0.39
N LYS A 48 13.96 13.49 0.80
CA LYS A 48 13.25 14.70 1.27
C LYS A 48 11.73 14.58 1.15
N VAL A 49 11.17 13.42 1.52
CA VAL A 49 9.72 13.21 1.48
C VAL A 49 9.06 14.04 2.57
N LYS A 50 8.12 14.92 2.21
CA LYS A 50 7.48 15.83 3.16
C LYS A 50 6.41 15.13 4.00
N LYS A 51 5.47 14.45 3.35
CA LYS A 51 4.33 13.76 3.98
C LYS A 51 3.86 12.59 3.11
N PHE A 52 3.34 11.57 3.77
CA PHE A 52 2.59 10.48 3.15
C PHE A 52 1.11 10.69 3.42
N SER A 53 0.27 10.37 2.44
CA SER A 53 -1.18 10.31 2.59
C SER A 53 -1.65 8.96 2.09
N LEU A 54 -2.67 8.40 2.72
CA LEU A 54 -3.38 7.25 2.16
C LEU A 54 -4.17 7.74 0.94
N ALA A 55 -4.22 6.92 -0.11
CA ALA A 55 -5.12 7.20 -1.23
C ALA A 55 -6.56 7.21 -0.69
N GLU A 56 -7.34 8.23 -1.07
CA GLU A 56 -8.77 8.17 -0.85
C GLU A 56 -9.33 6.96 -1.59
N PRO A 57 -10.25 6.19 -0.98
CA PRO A 57 -10.93 5.13 -1.70
C PRO A 57 -11.65 5.76 -2.87
N SER A 58 -11.21 5.47 -4.09
CA SER A 58 -11.95 5.84 -5.30
C SER A 58 -13.30 5.15 -5.20
N SER A 59 -14.35 5.92 -4.92
CA SER A 59 -15.73 5.46 -4.96
C SER A 59 -16.11 5.12 -6.39
N SER A 60 -15.71 3.94 -6.88
CA SER A 60 -16.37 3.28 -7.99
C SER A 60 -17.64 2.61 -7.45
N THR A 61 -18.61 3.43 -7.03
CA THR A 61 -20.03 3.04 -7.07
C THR A 61 -20.40 2.96 -8.54
N SER A 62 -20.13 1.81 -9.16
CA SER A 62 -20.85 1.38 -10.34
C SER A 62 -22.16 0.78 -9.86
N THR A 63 -23.21 1.57 -10.03
CA THR A 63 -24.61 1.17 -10.10
C THR A 63 -24.80 -0.13 -10.86
N GLU A 64 -25.49 -1.11 -10.27
CA GLU A 64 -26.66 -1.83 -10.81
C GLU A 64 -26.91 -3.11 -10.00
N ALA A 65 -27.90 -3.04 -9.10
CA ALA A 65 -28.54 -4.24 -8.57
C ALA A 65 -29.51 -4.80 -9.63
N PRO A 66 -29.51 -6.11 -9.92
CA PRO A 66 -30.44 -6.69 -10.88
C PRO A 66 -31.88 -6.63 -10.33
N LYS A 67 -32.83 -6.21 -11.17
CA LYS A 67 -34.26 -6.39 -10.94
C LYS A 67 -34.53 -7.89 -10.78
N SER A 68 -34.99 -8.30 -9.60
CA SER A 68 -35.63 -9.60 -9.42
C SER A 68 -36.96 -9.62 -10.17
N ASP A 69 -37.01 -10.44 -11.21
CA ASP A 69 -38.21 -10.78 -11.94
C ASP A 69 -39.11 -11.65 -11.06
N SER A 70 -40.36 -11.22 -10.91
CA SER A 70 -41.43 -11.94 -10.21
C SER A 70 -41.91 -13.10 -11.08
N LYS A 71 -41.84 -14.33 -10.54
CA LYS A 71 -42.69 -15.43 -11.01
C LYS A 71 -43.21 -16.22 -9.81
N SER A 72 -44.48 -15.98 -9.48
CA SER A 72 -45.36 -16.90 -8.76
C SER A 72 -46.76 -16.83 -9.37
#